data_AF-A0A2M7CW41-F1
#
_entry.id   AF-A0A2M7CW41-F1
#
_cell.length_a   1.000
_cell.length_b   1.000
_cell.length_c   1.000
_cell.angle_alpha   90.00
_cell.angle_beta   90.00
_cell.angle_gamma   90.00
#
_symmetry.space_group_name_H-M   'P 1'
#
loop_
_entity.id
_entity.type
_entity.pdbx_description
1 polymer ?
#
loop_
_entity_poly.entity_id
_entity_poly.type
_entity_poly.pdbx_seq_one_letter_code
_entity_poly.pdbx_strand_id
1 'polypeptide(L)'
;MNYPQEWTQKEFLQNKKMLEEEGIKVILVDTILSPIEKAQTQTYNPYELQKEPEGSVFVFYCDSGKATLDRLKEYKEKFPKHHCISLKGGRGYWRKNMMLLEEPQE
;
A
#
# COMPACT_ATOMS: atom_id res chain seq x y z
N MET A 1 2.74 13.95 8.34
CA MET A 1 3.82 12.97 8.05
C MET A 1 4.16 13.05 6.57
N ASN A 2 5.45 12.96 6.21
CA ASN A 2 5.88 12.90 4.81
C ASN A 2 6.38 11.48 4.53
N TYR A 3 5.57 10.66 3.88
CA TYR A 3 5.94 9.28 3.54
C TYR A 3 6.83 9.27 2.29
N PRO A 4 7.71 8.26 2.14
CA PRO A 4 8.39 8.04 0.87
C PRO A 4 7.35 7.76 -0.23
N GLN A 5 7.75 7.97 -1.49
CA GLN A 5 6.88 7.70 -2.65
C GLN A 5 6.64 6.20 -2.85
N GLU A 6 7.54 5.37 -2.33
CA GLU A 6 7.49 3.92 -2.48
C GLU A 6 7.73 3.21 -1.16
N TRP A 7 7.09 2.04 -1.02
CA TRP A 7 7.39 1.06 0.02
C TRP A 7 7.73 -0.29 -0.62
N THR A 8 8.73 -0.97 -0.08
CA THR A 8 8.96 -2.40 -0.26
C THR A 8 7.87 -3.22 0.46
N GLN A 9 7.79 -4.52 0.18
CA GLN A 9 6.91 -5.42 0.95
C GLN A 9 7.20 -5.37 2.45
N LYS A 10 8.48 -5.33 2.86
CA LYS A 10 8.87 -5.27 4.28
C LYS A 10 8.35 -3.99 4.93
N GLU A 11 8.58 -2.84 4.30
CA GLU A 11 8.10 -1.54 4.79
C GLU A 11 6.57 -1.50 4.84
N PHE A 12 5.88 -2.03 3.82
CA PHE A 12 4.42 -2.16 3.84
C PHE A 12 3.94 -2.95 5.05
N LEU A 13 4.50 -4.14 5.32
CA LEU A 13 4.08 -4.97 6.44
C LEU A 13 4.36 -4.29 7.78
N GLN A 14 5.54 -3.68 7.95
CA GLN A 14 5.92 -2.98 9.18
C GLN A 14 5.04 -1.76 9.43
N ASN A 15 4.92 -0.88 8.43
CA ASN A 15 4.16 0.35 8.53
C ASN A 15 2.67 0.05 8.69
N LYS A 16 2.14 -0.98 8.03
CA LYS A 16 0.76 -1.41 8.21
C LYS A 16 0.48 -1.75 9.67
N LYS A 17 1.32 -2.59 10.30
CA LYS A 17 1.16 -2.95 11.73
C LYS A 17 1.16 -1.70 12.62
N MET A 18 2.17 -0.85 12.48
CA MET A 18 2.33 0.35 13.31
C MET A 18 1.19 1.37 13.12
N LEU A 19 0.81 1.63 11.87
CA LEU A 19 -0.23 2.62 11.56
C LEU A 19 -1.62 2.13 11.96
N GLU A 20 -1.91 0.83 11.81
CA GLU A 20 -3.18 0.27 12.26
C GLU A 20 -3.31 0.29 13.79
N GLU A 21 -2.21 0.14 14.54
CA GLU A 21 -2.17 0.35 16.00
C GLU A 21 -2.48 1.81 16.39
N GLU A 22 -2.11 2.77 15.54
CA GLU A 22 -2.46 4.20 15.67
C GLU A 22 -3.88 4.53 15.16
N GLY A 23 -4.63 3.55 14.68
CA GLY A 23 -5.98 3.73 14.11
C GLY A 23 -6.00 4.27 12.68
N ILE A 24 -4.87 4.29 11.99
CA ILE A 24 -4.73 4.70 10.59
C ILE A 24 -4.88 3.47 9.70
N LYS A 25 -5.87 3.50 8.80
CA LYS A 25 -6.14 2.39 7.89
C LYS A 25 -5.11 2.34 6.76
N VAL A 26 -4.53 1.16 6.51
CA VAL A 26 -3.55 0.93 5.44
C VAL A 26 -4.06 -0.11 4.44
N ILE A 27 -4.19 0.28 3.17
CA ILE A 27 -4.84 -0.51 2.13
C ILE A 27 -3.86 -0.80 0.99
N LEU A 28 -3.72 -2.08 0.64
CA LEU A 28 -2.97 -2.51 -0.54
C LEU A 28 -3.91 -2.56 -1.74
N VAL A 29 -3.69 -1.67 -2.72
CA VAL A 29 -4.63 -1.40 -3.81
C VAL A 29 -4.17 -2.06 -5.11
N ASP A 30 -4.98 -2.99 -5.61
CA ASP A 30 -4.78 -3.70 -6.87
C ASP A 30 -5.23 -2.87 -8.07
N THR A 31 -4.29 -2.46 -8.92
CA THR A 31 -4.59 -1.68 -10.14
C THR A 31 -4.69 -2.52 -11.41
N ILE A 32 -4.50 -3.85 -11.33
CA ILE A 32 -4.39 -4.76 -12.47
C ILE A 32 -5.42 -5.90 -12.47
N LEU A 33 -6.35 -5.93 -11.52
CA LEU A 33 -7.38 -6.98 -11.36
C LEU A 33 -6.76 -8.38 -11.22
N SER A 34 -5.58 -8.45 -10.60
CA SER A 34 -4.84 -9.69 -10.37
C SER A 34 -4.31 -9.67 -8.94
N PRO A 35 -5.15 -10.02 -7.95
CA PRO A 35 -4.81 -9.92 -6.54
C PRO A 35 -3.54 -10.71 -6.20
N ILE A 36 -2.69 -10.12 -5.36
CA ILE A 36 -1.52 -10.80 -4.80
C ILE A 36 -1.97 -11.96 -3.91
N GLU A 37 -1.50 -13.16 -4.21
CA GLU A 37 -1.82 -14.35 -3.42
C GLU A 37 -1.32 -14.20 -1.97
N LYS A 38 -2.16 -14.60 -1.01
CA LYS A 38 -1.93 -14.46 0.44
C LYS A 38 -1.74 -13.02 0.93
N ALA A 39 -2.12 -12.01 0.15
CA ALA A 39 -2.20 -10.64 0.61
C ALA A 39 -3.66 -10.15 0.56
N GLN A 40 -4.09 -9.42 1.59
CA GLN A 40 -5.37 -8.73 1.54
C GLN A 40 -5.21 -7.51 0.64
N THR A 41 -5.92 -7.52 -0.49
CA THR A 41 -5.89 -6.43 -1.47
C THR A 41 -7.30 -5.94 -1.75
N GLN A 42 -7.41 -4.67 -2.13
CA GLN A 42 -8.65 -4.06 -2.60
C GLN A 42 -8.47 -3.63 -4.05
N THR A 43 -9.42 -3.97 -4.91
CA THR A 43 -9.42 -3.51 -6.30
C THR A 43 -9.49 -1.99 -6.36
N TYR A 44 -8.71 -1.39 -7.26
CA TYR A 44 -8.74 0.03 -7.52
C TYR A 44 -10.13 0.47 -7.99
N ASN A 45 -10.86 1.10 -7.08
CA ASN A 45 -12.14 1.74 -7.33
C ASN A 45 -12.13 3.10 -6.62
N PRO A 46 -11.94 4.21 -7.36
CA PRO A 46 -11.87 5.53 -6.77
C PRO A 46 -13.07 5.93 -5.91
N TYR A 47 -14.28 5.51 -6.32
CA TYR A 47 -15.50 5.84 -5.60
C TYR A 47 -15.56 5.16 -4.24
N GLU A 48 -15.15 3.89 -4.15
CA GLU A 48 -15.10 3.18 -2.87
C GLU A 48 -13.94 3.66 -2.00
N LEU A 49 -12.75 3.88 -2.60
CA LEU A 49 -11.57 4.34 -1.87
C LEU A 49 -11.77 5.75 -1.26
N GLN A 50 -12.53 6.63 -1.89
CA GLN A 50 -12.83 7.95 -1.32
C GLN A 50 -13.69 7.90 -0.06
N LYS A 51 -14.41 6.79 0.19
CA LYS A 51 -15.20 6.61 1.41
C LYS A 51 -14.35 6.17 2.60
N GLU A 52 -13.10 5.81 2.36
CA GLU A 52 -12.18 5.40 3.42
C GLU A 52 -11.82 6.58 4.32
N PRO A 53 -11.54 6.34 5.62
CA PRO A 53 -11.24 7.40 6.57
C PRO A 53 -10.16 8.36 6.07
N GLU A 54 -10.32 9.66 6.34
CA GLU A 54 -9.30 10.65 6.01
C GLU A 54 -7.98 10.30 6.70
N GLY A 55 -6.86 10.52 6.01
CA GLY A 55 -5.53 10.12 6.48
C GLY A 55 -5.18 8.65 6.24
N SER A 56 -6.10 7.81 5.71
CA SER A 56 -5.75 6.43 5.32
C SER A 56 -4.61 6.40 4.30
N VAL A 57 -3.82 5.33 4.34
CA VAL A 57 -2.69 5.12 3.44
C VAL A 57 -3.05 4.10 2.38
N PHE A 58 -2.98 4.52 1.12
CA PHE A 58 -3.19 3.67 -0.06
C PHE A 58 -1.84 3.32 -0.68
N VAL A 59 -1.56 2.03 -0.74
CA VAL A 59 -0.35 1.47 -1.34
C VAL A 59 -0.73 0.79 -2.64
N PHE A 60 -0.52 1.47 -3.76
CA PHE A 60 -0.91 1.01 -5.09
C PHE A 60 0.12 0.04 -5.65
N TYR A 61 -0.33 -1.06 -6.24
CA TYR A 61 0.56 -1.98 -6.97
C TYR A 61 0.03 -2.33 -8.36
N CYS A 62 0.96 -2.61 -9.26
CA CYS A 62 0.75 -3.30 -10.53
C CYS A 62 1.74 -4.50 -10.60
N ASP A 63 2.00 -5.05 -11.78
CA ASP A 63 2.92 -6.20 -11.90
C ASP A 63 4.36 -5.87 -11.49
N SER A 64 4.90 -4.71 -11.88
CA SER A 64 6.30 -4.32 -11.67
C SER A 64 6.51 -3.08 -10.79
N GLY A 65 5.44 -2.39 -10.40
CA GLY A 65 5.50 -1.14 -9.63
C GLY A 65 5.82 0.12 -10.44
N LYS A 66 6.32 -0.01 -11.69
CA LYS A 66 6.69 1.13 -12.53
C LYS A 66 5.51 2.04 -12.85
N ALA A 67 4.42 1.45 -13.34
CA ALA A 67 3.23 2.22 -13.71
C ALA A 67 2.56 2.90 -12.51
N THR A 68 2.62 2.30 -11.32
CA THR A 68 2.06 2.92 -10.09
C THR A 68 2.91 4.07 -9.59
N LEU A 69 4.23 4.01 -9.76
CA LEU A 69 5.13 5.10 -9.44
C LEU A 69 4.97 6.27 -10.42
N ASP A 70 4.97 6.01 -11.73
CA ASP A 70 4.83 7.04 -12.77
C ASP A 70 3.52 7.83 -12.61
N ARG A 71 2.45 7.15 -12.19
CA ARG A 71 1.10 7.72 -12.00
C ARG A 71 0.83 8.21 -10.57
N LEU A 72 1.83 8.18 -9.69
CA LEU A 72 1.62 8.49 -8.27
C LEU A 72 1.08 9.91 -8.06
N LYS A 73 1.48 10.86 -8.91
CA LYS A 73 0.95 12.23 -8.90
C LYS A 73 -0.56 12.26 -9.15
N GLU A 74 -1.05 11.52 -10.16
CA GLU A 74 -2.49 11.42 -10.44
C GLU A 74 -3.26 10.84 -9.25
N TYR A 75 -2.70 9.85 -8.56
CA TYR A 75 -3.33 9.28 -7.36
C TYR A 75 -3.40 10.31 -6.23
N LYS A 76 -2.33 11.07 -5.98
CA LYS A 76 -2.32 12.14 -4.97
C LYS A 76 -3.33 13.24 -5.28
N GLU A 77 -3.48 13.62 -6.54
CA GLU A 77 -4.50 14.59 -6.99
C GLU A 77 -5.91 14.04 -6.81
N LYS A 78 -6.12 12.74 -7.03
CA LYS A 78 -7.43 12.07 -6.90
C LYS A 78 -7.83 11.79 -5.45
N PHE A 79 -6.86 11.57 -4.58
CA PHE A 79 -7.07 11.28 -3.15
C PHE A 79 -6.28 12.27 -2.27
N PRO A 80 -6.62 13.58 -2.32
CA PRO A 80 -5.84 14.61 -1.62
C PRO A 80 -5.93 14.52 -0.09
N LYS A 81 -6.92 13.79 0.42
CA LYS A 81 -7.15 13.55 1.86
C LYS A 81 -6.50 12.26 2.36
N HIS A 82 -5.82 11.53 1.49
CA HIS A 82 -5.23 10.22 1.78
C HIS A 82 -3.76 10.22 1.35
N HIS A 83 -2.98 9.31 1.92
CA HIS A 83 -1.59 9.14 1.54
C HIS A 83 -1.47 8.12 0.42
N CYS A 84 -0.86 8.51 -0.70
CA CYS A 84 -0.66 7.63 -1.84
C CYS A 84 0.81 7.22 -1.96
N ILE A 85 1.05 5.91 -1.99
CA ILE A 85 2.37 5.27 -2.04
C ILE A 85 2.35 4.19 -3.13
N SER A 86 3.47 3.98 -3.83
CA SER A 86 3.62 2.87 -4.78
C SER A 86 4.32 1.67 -4.11
N LEU A 87 3.85 0.44 -4.38
CA LEU A 87 4.54 -0.77 -3.95
C LEU A 87 5.75 -1.03 -4.87
N LYS A 88 6.95 -0.90 -4.32
CA LYS A 88 8.21 -1.10 -5.04
C LYS A 88 8.31 -2.51 -5.60
N GLY A 89 8.53 -2.62 -6.91
CA GLY A 89 8.61 -3.91 -7.62
C GLY A 89 7.25 -4.58 -7.87
N GLY A 90 6.15 -4.00 -7.39
CA GLY A 90 4.80 -4.51 -7.61
C GLY A 90 4.58 -5.95 -7.13
N ARG A 91 3.59 -6.60 -7.74
CA ARG A 91 3.23 -8.00 -7.48
C ARG A 91 4.40 -8.97 -7.75
N GLY A 92 5.22 -8.70 -8.77
CA GLY A 92 6.34 -9.57 -9.16
C GLY A 92 7.42 -9.71 -8.09
N TYR A 93 7.56 -8.74 -7.19
CA TYR A 93 8.52 -8.76 -6.08
C TYR A 93 7.94 -9.33 -4.78
N TRP A 94 6.63 -9.61 -4.74
CA TRP A 94 5.97 -10.09 -3.54
C TRP A 94 6.36 -11.52 -3.18
N ARG A 95 6.76 -11.73 -1.92
CA ARG A 95 7.07 -13.03 -1.33
C ARG A 95 5.90 -13.48 -0.46
N LYS A 96 5.17 -14.50 -0.91
CA LYS A 96 3.91 -15.00 -0.30
C LYS A 96 4.02 -15.42 1.17
N ASN A 97 5.21 -15.82 1.61
CA ASN A 97 5.45 -16.33 2.97
C ASN A 97 6.43 -15.43 3.75
N MET A 98 6.62 -14.16 3.34
CA MET A 98 7.39 -13.22 4.15
C MET A 98 6.63 -12.93 5.45
N MET A 99 7.32 -13.13 6.57
CA MET A 99 6.84 -12.77 7.89
C MET A 99 7.78 -11.70 8.45
N LEU A 100 7.22 -10.77 9.24
CA LEU A 100 8.02 -9.93 10.10
C LEU A 100 8.51 -10.80 11.25
N LEU A 101 9.83 -10.88 11.43
CA LEU A 101 10.38 -11.42 12.67
C LEU A 101 10.11 -10.37 13.75
N GLU A 102 9.42 -10.78 14.81
CA GLU A 102 9.37 -9.94 16.01
C GLU A 102 10.77 -9.92 16.60
N GLU A 103 11.34 -8.72 16.77
CA GLU A 103 12.58 -8.60 17.51
C GLU A 103 12.32 -9.06 18.95
N PRO A 104 13.17 -9.92 19.54
CA PRO A 104 12.99 -10.34 20.91
C PRO A 104 12.95 -9.09 21.80
N GLN A 105 11.91 -9.00 22.63
CA GLN A 105 11.87 -7.99 23.69
C GLN A 105 12.91 -8.40 24.75
N GLU A 106 14.02 -7.66 24.83
CA GLU A 106 15.00 -7.76 25.94
C GLU A 106 14.54 -6.97 27.17
#